data_AF-A0A0F9DWC4-F1
#
_entry.id   AF-A0A0F9DWC4-F1
#
_cell.length_a   1.000
_cell.length_b   1.000
_cell.length_c   1.000
_cell.angle_alpha   90.00
_cell.angle_beta   90.00
_cell.angle_gamma   90.00
#
_symmetry.space_group_name_H-M   'P 1'
#
loop_
_entity.id
_entity.type
_entity.pdbx_description
1 polymer ?
#
loop_
_entity_poly.entity_id
_entity_poly.type
_entity_poly.pdbx_seq_one_letter_code
_entity_poly.pdbx_strand_id
1 'polypeptide(L)' 'MDGRCDWCGTDPLYVEYHDTEWGVPERDSRALWEKLVLDGFQAGLS' A
#
# COMPACT_ATOMS: atom_id res chain seq x y z
N MET A 1 7.13 -15.70 -12.91
CA MET A 1 6.32 -14.89 -11.99
C MET A 1 7.27 -14.35 -10.95
N ASP A 2 7.40 -13.02 -10.86
CA ASP A 2 8.38 -12.30 -10.03
C ASP A 2 8.18 -12.46 -8.50
N GLY A 3 7.35 -13.40 -8.06
CA GLY A 3 7.10 -13.69 -6.64
C GLY A 3 6.22 -12.68 -5.90
N ARG A 4 5.75 -11.62 -6.55
CA ARG A 4 4.87 -10.58 -5.96
C ARG A 4 3.41 -11.03 -5.86
N CYS A 5 2.64 -10.32 -5.03
CA CYS A 5 1.20 -10.53 -4.96
C CYS A 5 0.50 -10.19 -6.28
N ASP A 6 -0.58 -10.91 -6.59
CA ASP A 6 -1.31 -10.80 -7.87
C ASP A 6 -1.90 -9.40 -8.13
N TRP A 7 -2.15 -8.60 -7.08
CA TRP A 7 -2.73 -7.26 -7.18
C TRP A 7 -1.71 -6.16 -7.50
N CYS A 8 -0.40 -6.45 -7.40
CA CYS A 8 0.66 -5.44 -7.53
C CYS A 8 0.71 -4.79 -8.93
N GLY A 9 0.28 -5.51 -9.96
CA GLY A 9 0.32 -5.01 -11.34
C GLY A 9 1.73 -4.74 -11.86
N THR A 10 1.87 -3.69 -12.68
CA THR A 10 3.17 -3.30 -13.31
C THR A 10 3.43 -1.79 -13.25
N ASP A 11 2.53 -1.00 -12.68
CA ASP A 11 2.75 0.44 -12.48
C ASP A 11 3.93 0.61 -11.51
N PRO A 12 5.01 1.31 -11.92
CA PRO A 12 6.20 1.46 -11.07
C PRO A 12 5.90 2.03 -9.68
N LEU A 13 4.93 2.96 -9.57
CA LEU A 13 4.57 3.55 -8.28
C LEU A 13 3.91 2.52 -7.38
N TYR A 14 3.02 1.69 -7.93
CA TYR A 14 2.31 0.70 -7.15
C TYR A 14 3.19 -0.51 -6.80
N VAL A 15 4.16 -0.83 -7.66
CA VAL A 15 5.24 -1.80 -7.38
C VAL A 15 6.12 -1.32 -6.23
N GLU A 16 6.54 -0.06 -6.22
CA GLU A 16 7.33 0.50 -5.12
C GLU A 16 6.56 0.46 -3.79
N TYR A 17 5.29 0.86 -3.81
CA TYR A 17 4.41 0.76 -2.64
C TYR A 17 4.29 -0.69 -2.13
N HIS A 18 4.05 -1.66 -3.02
CA HIS A 18 3.97 -3.07 -2.66
C HIS A 18 5.28 -3.56 -2.01
N ASP A 19 6.42 -3.26 -2.64
CA ASP A 19 7.70 -3.82 -2.25
C ASP A 19 8.28 -3.19 -0.97
N THR A 20 7.92 -1.93 -0.68
CA THR A 20 8.58 -1.16 0.39
C THR A 20 7.67 -0.69 1.51
N GLU A 21 6.35 -0.63 1.29
CA GLU A 21 5.41 -0.09 2.27
C GLU A 21 4.34 -1.11 2.71
N TRP A 22 3.80 -1.88 1.77
CA TRP A 22 2.68 -2.76 2.06
C TRP A 22 3.11 -3.96 2.93
N GLY A 23 2.43 -4.14 4.06
CA GLY A 23 2.74 -5.22 5.01
C GLY A 23 4.00 -4.99 5.86
N VAL A 24 4.73 -3.88 5.66
CA VAL A 24 5.86 -3.49 6.52
C VAL A 24 5.33 -2.96 7.86
N PRO A 25 5.77 -3.49 9.02
CA PRO A 25 5.25 -3.05 10.32
C PRO A 25 5.54 -1.58 10.64
N GLU A 26 4.50 -0.76 10.68
CA GLU A 26 4.54 0.63 11.10
C GLU A 26 4.14 0.76 12.59
N ARG A 27 4.83 1.63 13.33
CA ARG A 27 4.60 1.87 14.78
C ARG A 27 4.43 3.35 15.11
N ASP A 28 4.70 4.26 14.19
CA ASP A 28 4.43 5.68 14.36
C ASP A 28 2.92 5.95 14.27
N SER A 29 2.35 6.54 15.32
CA SER A 29 0.90 6.78 15.40
C SER A 29 0.39 7.74 14.33
N ARG A 30 1.21 8.70 13.87
CA ARG A 30 0.80 9.67 12.84
C ARG A 30 0.79 9.00 11.46
N ALA A 31 1.81 8.20 11.14
CA ALA A 31 1.86 7.42 9.91
C ALA A 31 0.71 6.40 9.84
N LEU A 32 0.38 5.75 10.97
CA LEU A 32 -0.79 4.87 11.04
C LEU A 32 -2.11 5.61 10.81
N TRP A 33 -2.26 6.81 11.39
CA TRP A 33 -3.42 7.66 11.13
C TRP A 33 -3.54 8.07 9.66
N GLU A 34 -2.43 8.42 9.03
CA GLU A 34 -2.38 8.75 7.60
C GLU A 34 -2.86 7.57 6.73
N LYS A 35 -2.31 6.37 6.95
CA LYS A 35 -2.71 5.16 6.23
C LYS A 35 -4.21 4.87 6.40
N LEU A 36 -4.72 4.96 7.63
CA LEU A 36 -6.15 4.77 7.91
C LEU A 36 -7.04 5.75 7.14
N VAL A 37 -6.65 7.03 7.09
CA VAL A 37 -7.41 8.05 6.37
C VAL A 37 -7.38 7.81 4.86
N LEU A 38 -6.22 7.43 4.30
CA LEU A 38 -6.07 7.10 2.88
C LEU A 38 -6.95 5.90 2.47
N ASP A 39 -6.99 4.85 3.29
CA ASP A 39 -7.88 3.69 3.05
C ASP A 39 -9.36 4.11 3.00
N GLY A 40 -9.75 5.07 3.83
CA GLY A 40 -11.10 5.64 3.82
C GLY A 40 -11.43 6.39 2.52
N PHE A 41 -10.45 7.10 1.94
CA PHE A 41 -10.62 7.77 0.65
C PHE A 41 -10.73 6.80 -0.54
N GLN A 42 -10.30 5.55 -0.37
CA GLN A 42 -10.35 4.53 -1.42
C GLN A 42 -11.75 3.88 -1.59
N ALA A 43 -12.71 4.17 -0.70
CA ALA A 43 -14.03 3.54 -0.73
C ALA A 43 -14.77 3.75 -2.07
N GLY A 44 -14.92 2.68 -2.84
CA GLY A 44 -15.57 2.69 -4.15
C GLY A 44 -14.64 3.03 -5.34
N LEU A 45 -13.33 3.11 -5.11
CA LEU A 45 -12.29 3.35 -6.11
C LEU A 45 -11.29 2.18 -6.19
N SER A 46 -10.42 2.19 -7.21
CA SER A 46 -9.32 1.23 -7.41
C SER A 46 -8.03 1.95 -7.75
#